data_AF-C5K902-F1
#
_entry.id   AF-C5K902-F1
#
_cell.length_a   1.000
_cell.length_b   1.000
_cell.length_c   1.000
_cell.angle_alpha   90.00
_cell.angle_beta   90.00
_cell.angle_gamma   90.00
#
_symmetry.space_group_name_H-M   'P 1'
#
loop_
_entity.id
_entity.type
_entity.pdbx_description
1 polymer ?
#
loop_
_entity_poly.entity_id
_entity_poly.type
_entity_poly.pdbx_seq_one_letter_code
_entity_poly.pdbx_strand_id
1 'polypeptide(L)'
;YHEILRSPTHARYDTYQDYRARRKQEEWERRVARMTIPTKAGWTAAELSAYDGPNDTPILIGVKGKVYNVWTRPDFYGPGGGYHVFAGRDASRLLAKVYWMSGRQRRGV
;
A
#
# COMPACT_ATOMS: atom_id res chain seq x y z
N TYR A 1 -7.01 45.97 14.18
CA TYR A 1 -7.37 45.30 12.91
C TYR A 1 -6.85 43.86 12.95
N HIS A 2 -7.61 42.80 13.16
CA HIS A 2 -9.02 42.66 13.47
C HIS A 2 -9.16 41.33 14.23
N GLU A 3 -9.78 41.38 15.40
CA GLU A 3 -10.49 40.24 15.95
C GLU A 3 -11.37 39.68 14.84
N ILE A 4 -11.02 38.49 14.34
CA ILE A 4 -11.88 37.72 13.47
C ILE A 4 -13.02 37.26 14.38
N LEU A 5 -14.01 38.15 14.52
CA LEU A 5 -15.28 37.86 15.14
C LEU A 5 -15.74 36.51 14.59
N ARG A 6 -15.97 35.55 15.50
CA ARG A 6 -16.68 34.29 15.28
C ARG A 6 -18.06 34.62 14.70
N SER A 7 -18.07 34.96 13.42
CA SER A 7 -19.26 35.32 12.67
C SER A 7 -20.05 34.02 12.46
N PRO A 8 -21.40 34.02 12.48
CA PRO A 8 -22.20 32.80 12.32
C PRO A 8 -21.90 32.00 11.04
N THR A 9 -21.30 32.66 10.04
CA THR A 9 -20.83 32.09 8.78
C THR A 9 -19.53 31.28 8.92
N HIS A 10 -18.67 31.59 9.88
CA HIS A 10 -17.42 30.85 10.15
C HIS A 10 -17.70 29.49 10.80
N ALA A 11 -18.68 29.43 11.71
CA ALA A 11 -19.13 28.18 12.32
C ALA A 11 -19.66 27.16 11.29
N ARG A 12 -20.24 27.63 10.17
CA ARG A 12 -20.68 26.77 9.06
C ARG A 12 -19.51 26.23 8.21
N TYR A 13 -18.38 26.93 8.19
CA TYR A 13 -17.19 26.47 7.46
C TYR A 13 -16.38 25.46 8.28
N ASP A 14 -16.21 25.72 9.58
CA ASP A 14 -15.56 24.79 10.53
C ASP A 14 -16.29 23.44 10.55
N THR A 15 -17.62 23.46 10.57
CA THR A 15 -18.45 22.24 10.51
C THR A 15 -18.38 21.53 9.15
N TYR A 16 -18.19 22.24 8.03
CA TYR A 16 -18.02 21.61 6.70
C TYR A 16 -16.63 20.98 6.54
N GLN A 17 -15.58 21.62 7.05
CA GLN A 17 -14.23 21.04 7.08
C GLN A 17 -14.18 19.81 7.99
N ASP A 18 -14.83 19.88 9.16
CA ASP A 18 -15.00 18.73 10.07
C ASP A 18 -15.81 17.61 9.41
N TYR A 19 -16.92 17.93 8.72
CA TYR A 19 -17.73 16.95 8.00
C TYR A 19 -16.94 16.24 6.89
N ARG A 20 -16.18 16.99 6.08
CA ARG A 20 -15.29 16.40 5.06
C ARG A 20 -14.18 15.56 5.69
N ALA A 21 -13.58 16.01 6.79
CA ALA A 21 -12.53 15.28 7.49
C ALA A 21 -13.06 13.97 8.08
N ARG A 22 -14.20 14.00 8.77
CA ARG A 22 -14.85 12.82 9.35
C ARG A 22 -15.25 11.80 8.28
N ARG A 23 -15.85 12.24 7.17
CA ARG A 23 -16.22 11.35 6.05
C ARG A 23 -14.99 10.69 5.42
N LYS A 24 -13.93 11.47 5.19
CA LYS A 24 -12.65 10.95 4.69
C LYS A 24 -12.01 9.98 5.68
N GLN A 25 -12.15 10.22 6.98
CA GLN A 25 -11.63 9.35 8.05
C GLN A 25 -12.44 8.05 8.17
N GLU A 26 -13.77 8.11 8.12
CA GLU A 26 -14.64 6.92 8.09
C GLU A 26 -14.35 6.05 6.85
N GLU A 27 -14.17 6.67 5.68
CA GLU A 27 -13.79 5.97 4.45
C GLU A 27 -12.41 5.33 4.57
N TRP A 28 -11.45 6.05 5.14
CA TRP A 28 -10.12 5.53 5.46
C TRP A 28 -10.21 4.32 6.39
N GLU A 29 -10.95 4.40 7.49
CA GLU A 29 -11.13 3.32 8.46
C GLU A 29 -11.84 2.11 7.84
N ARG A 30 -12.89 2.34 7.03
CA ARG A 30 -13.55 1.26 6.27
C ARG A 30 -12.59 0.56 5.32
N ARG A 31 -11.69 1.32 4.71
CA ARG A 31 -10.65 0.79 3.83
C ARG A 31 -9.61 0.03 4.63
N VAL A 32 -9.09 0.60 5.73
CA VAL A 32 -8.20 -0.10 6.68
C VAL A 32 -8.82 -1.43 7.12
N ALA A 33 -10.10 -1.44 7.50
CA ALA A 33 -10.80 -2.63 7.94
C ALA A 33 -10.89 -3.70 6.84
N ARG A 34 -11.15 -3.31 5.58
CA ARG A 34 -11.16 -4.24 4.43
C ARG A 34 -9.76 -4.76 4.08
N MET A 35 -8.74 -3.92 4.21
CA MET A 35 -7.37 -4.22 3.80
C MET A 35 -6.56 -4.88 4.92
N THR A 36 -7.04 -4.90 6.16
CA THR A 36 -6.35 -5.53 7.29
C THR A 36 -6.54 -7.04 7.22
N ILE A 37 -5.43 -7.75 6.97
CA ILE A 37 -5.37 -9.21 7.04
C ILE A 37 -4.64 -9.59 8.34
N PRO A 38 -5.12 -10.60 9.10
CA PRO A 38 -4.37 -11.11 10.23
C PRO A 38 -3.00 -11.64 9.82
N THR A 39 -1.98 -11.37 10.63
CA THR A 39 -0.63 -11.89 10.42
C THR A 39 -0.64 -13.41 10.56
N LYS A 40 -0.46 -14.12 9.43
CA LYS A 40 -0.32 -15.58 9.38
C LYS A 40 1.15 -15.97 9.29
N ALA A 41 1.55 -17.03 10.01
CA ALA A 41 2.85 -17.67 9.85
C ALA A 41 2.76 -18.77 8.78
N GLY A 42 3.75 -18.85 7.88
CA GLY A 42 3.80 -19.89 6.84
C GLY A 42 2.88 -19.62 5.65
N TRP A 43 3.13 -18.53 4.92
CA TRP A 43 2.43 -18.25 3.66
C TRP A 43 2.98 -19.11 2.53
N THR A 44 2.08 -19.70 1.74
CA THR A 44 2.45 -20.35 0.48
C THR A 44 2.45 -19.34 -0.68
N ALA A 45 3.22 -19.62 -1.72
CA ALA A 45 3.26 -18.76 -2.92
C ALA A 45 1.89 -18.68 -3.63
N ALA A 46 1.10 -19.75 -3.57
CA ALA A 46 -0.25 -19.78 -4.13
C ALA A 46 -1.20 -18.84 -3.36
N GLU A 47 -1.16 -18.87 -2.03
CA GLU A 47 -1.95 -17.95 -1.20
C GLU A 47 -1.54 -16.49 -1.42
N LEU A 48 -0.23 -16.22 -1.49
CA LEU A 48 0.29 -14.88 -1.78
C LEU A 48 -0.22 -14.35 -3.13
N SER A 49 -0.31 -15.21 -4.15
CA SER A 49 -0.73 -14.79 -5.49
C SER A 49 -2.16 -14.27 -5.59
N ALA A 50 -3.01 -14.57 -4.61
CA ALA A 50 -4.37 -14.05 -4.51
C ALA A 50 -4.43 -12.60 -3.99
N TYR A 51 -3.29 -12.02 -3.62
CA TYR A 51 -3.16 -10.68 -3.02
C TYR A 51 -2.26 -9.77 -3.85
N ASP A 52 -2.60 -9.63 -5.13
CA ASP A 52 -1.88 -8.86 -6.14
C ASP A 52 -2.34 -7.39 -6.25
N GLY A 53 -3.44 -7.02 -5.58
CA GLY A 53 -3.90 -5.62 -5.46
C GLY A 53 -4.97 -5.08 -6.41
N PRO A 54 -5.32 -5.67 -7.58
CA PRO A 54 -6.45 -5.23 -8.37
C PRO A 54 -7.78 -5.55 -7.66
N ASN A 55 -8.76 -4.65 -7.75
CA ASN A 55 -10.12 -4.77 -7.18
C ASN A 55 -10.23 -4.59 -5.66
N ASP A 56 -9.53 -3.60 -5.09
CA ASP A 56 -9.61 -3.29 -3.64
C ASP A 56 -9.17 -4.46 -2.73
N THR A 57 -8.43 -5.41 -3.27
CA THR A 57 -7.79 -6.45 -2.48
C THR A 57 -6.51 -5.93 -1.83
N PRO A 58 -6.18 -6.37 -0.61
CA PRO A 58 -4.93 -6.00 0.03
C PRO A 58 -3.72 -6.51 -0.77
N ILE A 59 -2.62 -5.77 -0.68
CA ILE A 59 -1.38 -6.04 -1.42
C ILE A 59 -0.39 -6.69 -0.47
N LEU A 60 -0.06 -7.96 -0.71
CA LEU A 60 0.93 -8.67 0.10
C LEU A 60 2.25 -8.83 -0.65
N ILE A 61 3.36 -8.71 0.08
CA ILE A 61 4.70 -8.99 -0.45
C ILE A 61 5.46 -9.94 0.50
N GLY A 62 6.14 -10.93 -0.07
CA GLY A 62 7.06 -11.81 0.67
C GLY A 62 8.48 -11.27 0.63
N VAL A 63 9.14 -11.14 1.78
CA VAL A 63 10.55 -10.75 1.89
C VAL A 63 11.22 -11.59 2.98
N LYS A 64 12.27 -12.33 2.60
CA LYS A 64 13.06 -13.23 3.46
C LYS A 64 12.19 -14.17 4.33
N GLY A 65 11.15 -14.75 3.74
CA GLY A 65 10.23 -15.66 4.43
C GLY A 65 9.21 -14.99 5.36
N LYS A 66 9.14 -13.66 5.37
CA LYS A 66 8.10 -12.88 6.06
C LYS A 66 7.15 -12.25 5.05
N VAL A 67 5.88 -12.14 5.39
CA VAL A 67 4.88 -11.49 4.53
C VAL A 67 4.46 -10.16 5.15
N TYR A 68 4.46 -9.13 4.32
CA TYR A 68 4.11 -7.77 4.69
C TYR A 68 2.91 -7.30 3.87
N ASN A 69 1.98 -6.65 4.56
CA ASN A 69 0.85 -5.99 3.90
C ASN A 69 1.23 -4.54 3.60
N VAL A 70 1.25 -4.18 2.32
CA VAL A 70 1.72 -2.89 1.81
C VAL A 70 0.61 -2.09 1.11
N TRP A 71 -0.64 -2.38 1.44
CA TRP A 71 -1.82 -1.71 0.88
C TRP A 71 -1.82 -0.18 1.04
N THR A 72 -1.11 0.37 2.04
CA THR A 72 -1.01 1.81 2.31
C THR A 72 -0.35 2.60 1.18
N ARG A 73 0.43 1.93 0.29
CA ARG A 73 1.21 2.56 -0.79
C ARG A 73 0.86 1.95 -2.17
N PRO A 74 -0.39 2.11 -2.65
CA PRO A 74 -0.81 1.59 -3.95
C PRO A 74 -0.01 2.22 -5.10
N ASP A 75 0.52 3.44 -4.94
CA ASP A 75 1.34 4.11 -5.96
C ASP A 75 2.63 3.34 -6.32
N PHE A 76 3.14 2.53 -5.39
CA PHE A 76 4.37 1.77 -5.57
C PHE A 76 4.12 0.31 -5.90
N TYR A 77 3.20 -0.34 -5.16
CA TYR A 77 2.97 -1.78 -5.22
C TYR A 77 1.67 -2.15 -5.96
N GLY A 78 0.78 -1.20 -6.19
CA GLY A 78 -0.46 -1.41 -6.94
C GLY A 78 -0.23 -1.42 -8.46
N PRO A 79 -1.29 -1.65 -9.24
CA PRO A 79 -1.22 -1.68 -10.70
C PRO A 79 -0.62 -0.40 -11.26
N GLY A 80 0.42 -0.52 -12.09
CA GLY A 80 1.17 0.61 -12.66
C GLY A 80 2.31 1.16 -11.80
N GLY A 81 2.48 0.67 -10.56
CA GLY A 81 3.60 1.01 -9.69
C GLY A 81 4.89 0.28 -10.07
N GLY A 82 6.06 0.91 -9.85
CA GLY A 82 7.36 0.34 -10.20
C GLY A 82 7.73 -0.96 -9.46
N TYR A 83 7.08 -1.22 -8.32
CA TYR A 83 7.26 -2.42 -7.51
C TYR A 83 6.08 -3.40 -7.63
N HIS A 84 5.17 -3.19 -8.59
CA HIS A 84 4.02 -4.08 -8.84
C HIS A 84 4.44 -5.53 -9.09
N VAL A 85 5.62 -5.75 -9.67
CA VAL A 85 6.18 -7.10 -9.91
C VAL A 85 6.37 -7.95 -8.64
N PHE A 86 6.37 -7.32 -7.47
CA PHE A 86 6.49 -7.96 -6.16
C PHE A 86 5.14 -8.25 -5.49
N ALA A 87 4.05 -7.65 -5.97
CA ALA A 87 2.72 -7.87 -5.43
C ALA A 87 2.32 -9.35 -5.59
N GLY A 88 1.85 -9.93 -4.50
CA GLY A 88 1.45 -11.34 -4.41
C GLY A 88 2.59 -12.35 -4.60
N ARG A 89 3.86 -11.94 -4.45
CA ARG A 89 5.03 -12.80 -4.69
C ARG A 89 6.11 -12.63 -3.63
N ASP A 90 7.01 -13.61 -3.58
CA ASP A 90 8.24 -13.50 -2.77
C ASP A 90 9.31 -12.72 -3.54
N ALA A 91 9.52 -11.48 -3.10
CA ALA A 91 10.53 -10.58 -3.64
C ALA A 91 11.95 -11.11 -3.45
N SER A 92 12.22 -11.98 -2.48
CA SER A 92 13.56 -12.52 -2.22
C SER A 92 14.13 -13.25 -3.43
N ARG A 93 13.29 -14.05 -4.11
CA ARG A 93 13.68 -14.81 -5.31
C ARG A 93 13.86 -13.90 -6.51
N LEU A 94 13.03 -12.87 -6.63
CA LEU A 94 13.13 -11.87 -7.69
C LEU A 94 14.41 -11.03 -7.54
N LEU A 95 14.69 -10.56 -6.33
CA LEU A 95 15.89 -9.79 -5.97
C LEU A 95 17.18 -10.60 -6.20
N ALA A 96 17.19 -11.90 -5.88
CA ALA A 96 18.33 -12.76 -6.19
C ALA A 96 18.60 -12.87 -7.71
N LYS A 97 17.54 -12.89 -8.53
CA LYS A 97 17.66 -13.01 -9.99
C LYS A 97 18.19 -11.72 -10.64
N VAL A 98 17.75 -10.54 -10.20
CA VAL A 98 18.29 -9.27 -10.73
C VAL A 98 19.77 -9.08 -10.40
N TYR A 99 20.22 -9.52 -9.21
CA TYR A 99 21.63 -9.41 -8.83
C TYR A 99 22.53 -10.44 -9.55
N TRP A 100 22.01 -11.62 -9.89
CA TRP A 100 22.78 -12.62 -10.63
C TRP A 100 22.95 -12.26 -12.12
N MET A 101 21.98 -11.56 -12.71
CA MET A 101 22.01 -11.17 -14.13
C MET A 101 22.89 -9.94 -14.41
N SER A 102 23.08 -9.02 -13.45
CA SER A 102 23.96 -7.86 -13.62
C SER A 102 25.46 -8.21 -13.57
N GLY A 103 25.82 -9.39 -13.05
CA GLY A 103 27.20 -9.85 -12.93
C GLY A 103 27.76 -10.59 -14.17
N ARG A 104 26.96 -10.85 -15.21
CA ARG A 104 27.35 -11.72 -16.34
C ARG A 104 27.83 -10.99 -17.60
N GLN A 105 28.25 -9.73 -17.48
CA GLN A 105 28.69 -8.95 -18.64
C GLN A 105 29.95 -8.16 -18.33
N ARG A 106 31.09 -8.88 -18.19
CA ARG A 106 32.47 -8.34 -18.36
C ARG A 106 33.56 -9.42 -18.23
N ARG A 107 33.44 -10.53 -18.98
CA ARG A 107 34.60 -11.39 -19.31
C ARG A 107 34.49 -11.84 -20.76
N GLY A 108 35.47 -11.48 -21.56
CA GLY A 108 35.53 -11.63 -23.02
C GLY A 108 35.59 -10.26 -23.67
N VAL A 109 36.67 -9.83 -24.32
CA VAL A 109 37.92 -10.49 -24.76
C VAL A 109 39.01 -9.42 -24.78
#